data_AF-A0A553FN01-F1
#
_entry.id   AF-A0A553FN01-F1
#
_cell.length_a   1.000
_cell.length_b   1.000
_cell.length_c   1.000
_cell.angle_alpha   90.00
_cell.angle_beta   90.00
_cell.angle_gamma   90.00
#
_symmetry.space_group_name_H-M   'P 1'
#
loop_
_entity.id
_entity.type
_entity.pdbx_description
1 polymer ?
#
loop_
_entity_poly.entity_id
_entity_poly.type
_entity_poly.pdbx_seq_one_letter_code
_entity_poly.pdbx_strand_id
1 'polypeptide(L)'
;MKLIEADFIVLDLPEDLDALTLRDPGSGALTVGIGTSNNPFRQRLTIAHEIGHIVAGDITEDGASLQCDKTLPNETRANTFARCVLCPEEALREIPQYEDPEELLSAVVQRFQVSPYVAVIQLHQAGLISKDTKEELKSHTAKKLASRFGWKATYDHACQIAQLPRASERLVADAYKAYAQGLIALPTVAFAEQVSPEEVADSMYAVPGSVGQNLTGQRDIETDLEDFFANE
;
A
#
# COMPACT_ATOMS: atom_id res chain seq x y z
N MET A 1 6.77 2.78 16.92
CA MET A 1 6.97 4.18 16.49
C MET A 1 5.77 4.57 15.65
N LYS A 2 4.97 5.56 16.09
CA LYS A 2 3.81 6.07 15.34
C LYS A 2 4.28 7.30 14.56
N LEU A 3 4.29 7.23 13.22
CA LEU A 3 4.84 8.29 12.37
C LEU A 3 3.90 9.49 12.26
N ILE A 4 2.60 9.22 12.16
CA ILE A 4 1.53 10.22 12.09
C ILE A 4 0.29 9.72 12.84
N GLU A 5 -0.57 10.65 13.23
CA GLU A 5 -1.86 10.37 13.87
C GLU A 5 -3.00 10.46 12.86
N ALA A 6 -3.13 9.42 12.05
CA ALA A 6 -4.21 9.27 11.08
C ALA A 6 -4.56 7.79 10.89
N ASP A 7 -5.80 7.51 10.52
CA ASP A 7 -6.25 6.19 10.08
C ASP A 7 -6.15 6.06 8.58
N PHE A 8 -5.67 4.91 8.10
CA PHE A 8 -5.62 4.61 6.67
C PHE A 8 -6.61 3.49 6.36
N ILE A 9 -7.38 3.71 5.31
CA ILE A 9 -8.37 2.78 4.81
C ILE A 9 -8.09 2.60 3.32
N VAL A 10 -7.96 1.35 2.86
CA VAL A 10 -7.91 1.02 1.44
C VAL A 10 -9.29 0.53 1.02
N LEU A 11 -9.89 1.15 0.02
CA LEU A 11 -11.24 0.85 -0.44
C LEU A 11 -11.36 1.13 -1.93
N ASP A 12 -12.45 0.66 -2.54
CA ASP A 12 -12.78 1.06 -3.90
C ASP A 12 -13.23 2.52 -3.91
N LEU A 13 -12.48 3.36 -4.61
CA LEU A 13 -12.79 4.76 -4.84
C LEU A 13 -13.23 4.94 -6.30
N PRO A 14 -13.94 6.04 -6.64
CA PRO A 14 -14.20 6.43 -8.02
C PRO A 14 -12.92 6.46 -8.86
N GLU A 15 -13.01 6.15 -10.15
CA GLU A 15 -11.84 5.98 -11.04
C GLU A 15 -10.94 7.23 -11.14
N ASP A 16 -11.47 8.41 -10.85
CA ASP A 16 -10.78 9.70 -10.88
C ASP A 16 -10.18 10.12 -9.52
N LEU A 17 -10.31 9.28 -8.48
CA LEU A 17 -9.87 9.57 -7.12
C LEU A 17 -8.88 8.52 -6.60
N ASP A 18 -7.59 8.88 -6.58
CA ASP A 18 -6.54 7.99 -6.03
C ASP A 18 -6.57 7.93 -4.49
N ALA A 19 -6.92 9.04 -3.84
CA ALA A 19 -6.98 9.17 -2.38
C ALA A 19 -7.86 10.35 -1.94
N LEU A 20 -8.29 10.32 -0.68
CA LEU A 20 -9.02 11.39 -0.01
C LEU A 20 -8.61 11.44 1.45
N THR A 21 -8.24 12.63 1.94
CA THR A 21 -7.96 12.86 3.36
C THR A 21 -9.08 13.70 3.96
N LEU A 22 -9.71 13.17 5.01
CA LEU A 22 -10.78 13.83 5.75
C LEU A 22 -10.31 14.15 7.16
N ARG A 23 -10.66 15.34 7.63
CA ARG A 23 -10.51 15.75 9.02
C ARG A 23 -11.88 15.83 9.67
N ASP A 24 -12.07 15.10 10.77
CA ASP A 24 -13.28 15.23 11.57
C ASP A 24 -13.33 16.62 12.23
N PRO A 25 -14.35 17.45 11.99
CA PRO A 25 -14.40 18.82 12.48
C PRO A 25 -14.55 18.92 14.02
N GLY A 26 -15.07 17.86 14.67
CA GLY A 26 -15.25 17.85 16.12
C GLY A 26 -13.99 17.47 16.89
N SER A 27 -13.37 16.35 16.51
CA SER A 27 -12.20 15.77 17.18
C SER A 27 -10.86 16.16 16.55
N GLY A 28 -10.86 16.65 15.32
CA GLY A 28 -9.66 16.90 14.52
C GLY A 28 -8.98 15.64 14.00
N ALA A 29 -9.54 14.45 14.24
CA ALA A 29 -8.99 13.17 13.79
C ALA A 29 -8.91 13.10 12.26
N LEU A 30 -7.85 12.46 11.76
CA LEU A 30 -7.59 12.33 10.33
C LEU A 30 -7.88 10.90 9.86
N THR A 31 -8.60 10.79 8.76
CA THR A 31 -8.83 9.53 8.05
C THR A 31 -8.44 9.70 6.59
N VAL A 32 -7.62 8.79 6.09
CA VAL A 32 -7.13 8.76 4.72
C VAL A 32 -7.72 7.55 4.01
N GLY A 33 -8.58 7.79 3.03
CA GLY A 33 -9.03 6.79 2.07
C GLY A 33 -8.05 6.68 0.91
N ILE A 34 -7.64 5.45 0.57
CA ILE A 34 -6.73 5.14 -0.53
C ILE A 34 -7.45 4.18 -1.47
N GLY A 35 -7.42 4.46 -2.77
CA GLY A 35 -8.01 3.58 -3.77
C GLY A 35 -7.28 2.24 -3.86
N THR A 36 -8.03 1.14 -4.02
CA THR A 36 -7.47 -0.12 -4.55
C THR A 36 -6.80 0.14 -5.90
N SER A 37 -5.76 -0.63 -6.25
CA SER A 37 -4.99 -0.33 -7.46
C SER A 37 -4.37 -1.54 -8.14
N ASN A 38 -4.40 -1.52 -9.47
CA ASN A 38 -3.58 -2.39 -10.32
C ASN A 38 -2.11 -1.95 -10.40
N ASN A 39 -1.77 -0.79 -9.83
CA ASN A 39 -0.43 -0.22 -9.86
C ASN A 39 0.12 -0.12 -8.43
N PRO A 40 0.69 -1.20 -7.87
CA PRO A 40 1.05 -1.25 -6.45
C PRO A 40 2.03 -0.15 -6.04
N PHE A 41 3.00 0.16 -6.90
CA PHE A 41 3.99 1.19 -6.61
C PHE A 41 3.41 2.61 -6.73
N ARG A 42 2.35 2.81 -7.51
CA ARG A 42 1.61 4.09 -7.55
C ARG A 42 0.80 4.24 -6.26
N GLN A 43 0.07 3.20 -5.83
CA GLN A 43 -0.67 3.23 -4.57
C GLN A 43 0.26 3.54 -3.38
N ARG A 44 1.44 2.92 -3.34
CA ARG A 44 2.45 3.19 -2.31
C ARG A 44 2.97 4.64 -2.34
N LEU A 45 3.16 5.21 -3.54
CA LEU A 45 3.49 6.62 -3.70
C LEU A 45 2.35 7.53 -3.22
N THR A 46 1.10 7.21 -3.55
CA THR A 46 -0.09 7.95 -3.09
C THR A 46 -0.17 7.95 -1.57
N ILE A 47 0.03 6.81 -0.90
CA ILE A 47 0.07 6.74 0.57
C ILE A 47 1.15 7.68 1.12
N ALA A 48 2.37 7.63 0.57
CA ALA A 48 3.46 8.50 1.03
C ALA A 48 3.18 9.99 0.73
N HIS A 49 2.45 10.28 -0.35
CA HIS A 49 2.02 11.63 -0.71
C HIS A 49 1.03 12.19 0.33
N GLU A 50 -0.01 11.44 0.69
CA GLU A 50 -0.96 11.85 1.74
C GLU A 50 -0.27 12.05 3.09
N ILE A 51 0.68 11.18 3.45
CA ILE A 51 1.53 11.39 4.64
C ILE A 51 2.28 12.72 4.55
N GLY A 52 2.80 13.07 3.37
CA GLY A 52 3.48 14.34 3.12
C GLY A 52 2.61 15.56 3.41
N HIS A 53 1.35 15.54 2.96
CA HIS A 53 0.37 16.59 3.27
C HIS A 53 0.08 16.69 4.77
N ILE A 54 -0.09 15.56 5.45
CA ILE A 54 -0.34 15.51 6.90
C ILE A 54 0.83 16.10 7.68
N VAL A 55 2.06 15.70 7.34
CA VAL A 55 3.28 16.19 8.01
C VAL A 55 3.49 17.68 7.78
N ALA A 56 3.13 18.19 6.59
CA ALA A 56 3.23 19.60 6.27
C ALA A 56 2.09 20.45 6.85
N GLY A 57 1.02 19.84 7.35
CA GLY A 57 -0.17 20.55 7.85
C GLY A 57 -1.06 21.11 6.73
N ASP A 58 -1.02 20.53 5.53
CA ASP A 58 -1.70 21.03 4.33
C ASP A 58 -3.18 20.59 4.22
N ILE A 59 -3.69 19.90 5.24
CA ILE A 59 -5.06 19.35 5.23
C ILE A 59 -6.07 20.44 5.62
N THR A 60 -6.88 20.87 4.65
CA THR A 60 -7.98 21.82 4.85
C THR A 60 -9.16 21.18 5.60
N GLU A 61 -9.96 22.00 6.29
CA GLU A 61 -11.13 21.54 7.06
C GLU A 61 -12.23 20.94 6.17
N ASP A 62 -12.26 21.37 4.91
CA ASP A 62 -13.24 21.04 3.89
C ASP A 62 -13.05 19.62 3.31
N GLY A 63 -11.95 18.94 3.67
CA GLY A 63 -11.53 17.68 3.02
C GLY A 63 -11.23 17.85 1.51
N ALA A 64 -11.18 19.10 1.03
CA ALA A 64 -11.10 19.45 -0.37
C ALA A 64 -9.63 19.62 -0.79
N SER A 65 -8.89 18.53 -0.83
CA SER A 65 -7.84 18.35 -1.84
C SER A 65 -8.43 18.09 -3.24
N LEU A 66 -9.74 18.29 -3.43
CA LEU A 66 -10.48 18.14 -4.70
C LEU A 66 -9.95 18.99 -5.87
N GLN A 67 -9.08 19.97 -5.62
CA GLN A 67 -8.37 20.71 -6.66
C GLN A 67 -6.88 20.36 -6.66
N CYS A 68 -6.56 19.13 -7.06
CA CYS A 68 -5.22 18.63 -7.36
C CYS A 68 -4.60 19.31 -8.59
N ASP A 69 -4.46 20.64 -8.58
CA ASP A 69 -3.51 21.26 -9.49
C ASP A 69 -2.11 20.88 -9.03
N LYS A 70 -1.51 19.94 -9.76
CA LYS A 70 -0.18 19.38 -9.49
C LYS A 70 0.92 20.44 -9.46
N THR A 71 0.64 21.65 -9.96
CA THR A 71 1.57 22.78 -9.93
C THR A 71 1.54 23.56 -8.62
N LEU A 72 0.57 23.29 -7.74
CA LEU A 72 0.50 23.95 -6.44
C LEU A 72 1.71 23.59 -5.57
N PRO A 73 2.20 24.52 -4.74
CA PRO A 73 3.37 24.28 -3.89
C PRO A 73 3.20 23.14 -2.89
N ASN A 74 2.00 22.93 -2.34
CA ASN A 74 1.68 21.82 -1.44
C ASN A 74 1.77 20.46 -2.16
N GLU A 75 1.16 20.33 -3.33
CA GLU A 75 1.25 19.14 -4.19
C GLU A 75 2.69 18.81 -4.59
N THR A 76 3.46 19.83 -4.96
CA THR A 76 4.88 19.67 -5.30
C THR A 76 5.69 19.20 -4.09
N ARG A 77 5.41 19.73 -2.90
CA ARG A 77 6.05 19.32 -1.64
C ARG A 77 5.69 17.89 -1.28
N ALA A 78 4.42 17.52 -1.28
CA ALA A 78 3.96 16.17 -0.97
C ALA A 78 4.53 15.13 -1.95
N ASN A 79 4.56 15.44 -3.25
CA ASN A 79 5.21 14.59 -4.25
C ASN A 79 6.71 14.42 -3.99
N THR A 80 7.39 15.50 -3.59
CA THR A 80 8.82 15.44 -3.27
C THR A 80 9.07 14.62 -2.01
N PHE A 81 8.28 14.85 -0.96
CA PHE A 81 8.31 14.05 0.27
C PHE A 81 8.15 12.55 -0.04
N ALA A 82 7.14 12.19 -0.84
CA ALA A 82 6.87 10.80 -1.21
C ALA A 82 8.05 10.13 -1.91
N ARG A 83 8.70 10.82 -2.86
CA ARG A 83 9.89 10.28 -3.55
C ARG A 83 11.08 10.12 -2.61
N CYS A 84 11.37 11.12 -1.78
CA CYS A 84 12.50 11.08 -0.86
C CYS A 84 12.34 10.02 0.24
N VAL A 85 11.11 9.80 0.74
CA VAL A 85 10.85 8.76 1.75
C VAL A 85 10.92 7.36 1.16
N LEU A 86 10.36 7.15 -0.04
CA LEU A 86 10.30 5.82 -0.63
C LEU A 86 11.61 5.40 -1.32
N CYS A 87 12.37 6.36 -1.85
CA CYS A 87 13.62 6.12 -2.58
C CYS A 87 14.64 7.23 -2.25
N PRO A 88 15.24 7.22 -1.05
CA PRO A 88 16.19 8.23 -0.62
C PRO A 88 17.46 8.26 -1.51
N GLU A 89 17.98 9.45 -1.80
CA GLU A 89 19.18 9.61 -2.63
C GLU A 89 20.42 8.96 -2.01
N GLU A 90 20.53 8.97 -0.68
CA GLU A 90 21.61 8.33 0.05
C GLU A 90 21.59 6.82 -0.13
N ALA A 91 20.39 6.21 -0.05
CA ALA A 91 20.20 4.78 -0.19
C ALA A 91 20.49 4.30 -1.64
N LEU A 92 20.34 5.18 -2.63
CA LEU A 92 20.71 4.87 -4.02
C LEU A 92 22.22 4.69 -4.20
N ARG A 93 23.05 5.31 -3.36
CA ARG A 93 24.53 5.15 -3.44
C ARG A 93 25.00 3.79 -2.96
N GLU A 94 24.16 3.06 -2.23
CA GLU A 94 24.44 1.70 -1.73
C GLU A 94 24.06 0.62 -2.75
N ILE A 95 23.35 0.99 -3.82
CA ILE A 95 23.00 0.06 -4.91
C ILE A 95 24.27 -0.31 -5.69
N PRO A 96 24.46 -1.59 -6.04
CA PRO A 96 25.57 -1.99 -6.89
C PRO A 96 25.64 -1.17 -8.18
N GLN A 97 26.85 -0.92 -8.67
CA GLN A 97 27.01 -0.30 -9.98
C GLN A 97 26.66 -1.30 -11.07
N TYR A 98 25.82 -0.87 -12.01
CA TYR A 98 25.44 -1.63 -13.19
C TYR A 98 25.89 -0.87 -14.44
N GLU A 99 26.44 -1.60 -15.41
CA GLU A 99 26.82 -1.01 -16.70
C GLU A 99 25.58 -0.75 -17.58
N ASP A 100 24.55 -1.61 -17.48
CA ASP A 100 23.27 -1.45 -18.18
C ASP A 100 22.32 -0.55 -17.35
N PRO A 101 21.93 0.64 -17.86
CA PRO A 101 20.96 1.51 -17.19
C PRO A 101 19.58 0.87 -16.97
N GLU A 102 19.16 -0.09 -17.80
CA GLU A 102 17.88 -0.79 -17.62
C GLU A 102 17.96 -1.77 -16.44
N GLU A 103 19.12 -2.42 -16.25
CA GLU A 103 19.38 -3.29 -15.10
C GLU A 103 19.46 -2.49 -13.80
N LEU A 104 20.15 -1.34 -13.81
CA LEU A 104 20.15 -0.39 -12.68
C LEU A 104 18.72 0.02 -12.30
N LEU A 105 17.92 0.42 -13.29
CA LEU A 105 16.53 0.83 -13.08
C LEU A 105 15.71 -0.30 -12.48
N SER A 106 15.86 -1.52 -13.00
CA SER A 106 15.17 -2.71 -12.49
C SER A 106 15.53 -2.98 -11.03
N ALA A 107 16.82 -2.94 -10.68
CA ALA A 107 17.29 -3.13 -9.32
C ALA A 107 16.71 -2.08 -8.35
N VAL A 108 16.68 -0.80 -8.74
CA VAL A 108 16.11 0.28 -7.94
C VAL A 108 14.59 0.11 -7.78
N VAL A 109 13.87 -0.15 -8.87
CA VAL A 109 12.42 -0.36 -8.84
C VAL A 109 12.05 -1.53 -7.94
N GLN A 110 12.78 -2.64 -8.03
CA GLN A 110 12.55 -3.82 -7.20
C GLN A 110 12.87 -3.55 -5.73
N ARG A 111 14.04 -2.94 -5.44
CA ARG A 111 14.54 -2.71 -4.08
C ARG A 111 13.69 -1.71 -3.31
N PHE A 112 13.29 -0.63 -3.96
CA PHE A 112 12.56 0.47 -3.33
C PHE A 112 11.06 0.40 -3.58
N GLN A 113 10.57 -0.51 -4.43
CA GLN A 113 9.15 -0.69 -4.76
C GLN A 113 8.47 0.64 -5.15
N VAL A 114 9.13 1.40 -6.02
CA VAL A 114 8.64 2.65 -6.63
C VAL A 114 8.42 2.47 -8.12
N SER A 115 7.62 3.33 -8.76
CA SER A 115 7.44 3.24 -10.20
C SER A 115 8.75 3.56 -10.95
N PRO A 116 8.95 3.04 -12.17
CA PRO A 116 10.14 3.38 -12.96
C PRO A 116 10.30 4.89 -13.17
N TYR A 117 9.19 5.60 -13.34
CA TYR A 117 9.19 7.07 -13.44
C TYR A 117 9.77 7.76 -12.19
N VAL A 118 9.39 7.30 -10.99
CA VAL A 118 9.96 7.82 -9.74
C VAL A 118 11.43 7.44 -9.60
N ALA A 119 11.78 6.19 -9.93
CA ALA A 119 13.16 5.72 -9.86
C ALA A 119 14.11 6.53 -10.76
N VAL A 120 13.73 6.81 -12.02
CA VAL A 120 14.58 7.61 -12.93
C VAL A 120 14.74 9.06 -12.46
N ILE A 121 13.73 9.64 -11.78
CA ILE A 121 13.83 10.97 -11.18
C ILE A 121 14.89 10.94 -10.07
N GLN A 122 14.77 10.01 -9.12
CA GLN A 122 15.69 9.92 -7.99
C GLN A 122 17.12 9.55 -8.42
N LEU A 123 17.28 8.62 -9.37
CA LEU A 123 18.58 8.27 -9.95
C LEU A 123 19.27 9.48 -10.59
N HIS A 124 18.51 10.31 -11.32
CA HIS A 124 19.06 11.50 -11.93
C HIS A 124 19.43 12.57 -10.88
N GLN A 125 18.58 12.77 -9.86
CA GLN A 125 18.86 13.70 -8.76
C GLN A 125 20.10 13.29 -7.95
N ALA A 126 20.27 11.99 -7.72
CA ALA A 126 21.47 11.43 -7.10
C ALA A 126 22.73 11.49 -7.98
N GLY A 127 22.62 11.93 -9.24
CA GLY A 127 23.73 12.01 -10.19
C GLY A 127 24.20 10.67 -10.75
N LEU A 128 23.41 9.61 -10.60
CA LEU A 128 23.77 8.25 -11.03
C LEU A 128 23.46 7.99 -12.51
N ILE A 129 22.58 8.78 -13.11
CA ILE A 129 22.28 8.73 -14.56
C ILE A 129 22.27 10.11 -15.19
N SER A 130 22.65 10.16 -16.47
CA SER A 130 22.59 11.37 -17.27
C SER A 130 21.14 11.80 -17.54
N LYS A 131 20.96 13.05 -18.00
CA LYS A 131 19.65 13.54 -18.46
C LYS A 131 19.15 12.72 -19.65
N ASP A 132 20.01 12.37 -20.59
CA ASP A 132 19.61 11.62 -21.79
C ASP A 132 19.14 10.20 -21.43
N THR A 133 19.90 9.52 -20.56
CA THR A 133 19.53 8.19 -20.02
C THR A 133 18.20 8.22 -19.27
N LYS A 134 17.94 9.28 -18.48
CA LYS A 134 16.63 9.47 -17.83
C LYS A 134 15.50 9.52 -18.87
N GLU A 135 15.73 10.22 -19.98
CA GLU A 135 14.73 10.39 -21.03
C GLU A 135 14.47 9.10 -21.84
N GLU A 136 15.47 8.23 -21.96
CA GLU A 136 15.32 6.89 -22.56
C GLU A 136 14.51 5.96 -21.64
N LEU A 137 14.84 5.98 -20.34
CA LEU A 137 14.32 5.02 -19.37
C LEU A 137 12.89 5.29 -18.89
N LYS A 138 12.42 6.55 -18.92
CA LYS A 138 11.11 6.98 -18.41
C LYS A 138 9.88 6.28 -19.01
N SER A 139 10.02 5.61 -20.16
CA SER A 139 8.93 4.86 -20.81
C SER A 139 8.74 3.43 -20.25
N HIS A 140 9.63 2.96 -19.38
CA HIS A 140 9.55 1.62 -18.80
C HIS A 140 8.38 1.48 -17.82
N THR A 141 7.84 0.26 -17.74
CA THR A 141 6.84 -0.12 -16.75
C THR A 141 7.41 -1.13 -15.78
N ALA A 142 6.95 -1.10 -14.53
CA ALA A 142 7.38 -2.05 -13.50
C ALA A 142 7.14 -3.49 -13.96
N LYS A 143 5.98 -3.77 -14.58
CA LYS A 143 5.63 -5.09 -15.13
C LYS A 143 6.62 -5.58 -16.19
N LYS A 144 7.09 -4.69 -17.09
CA LYS A 144 8.07 -5.03 -18.13
C LYS A 144 9.43 -5.37 -17.51
N LEU A 145 9.91 -4.52 -16.59
CA LEU A 145 11.15 -4.77 -15.87
C LEU A 145 11.09 -6.08 -15.07
N ALA A 146 9.98 -6.31 -14.36
CA ALA A 146 9.77 -7.52 -13.56
C ALA A 146 9.82 -8.81 -14.40
N SER A 147 9.21 -8.77 -15.59
CA SER A 147 9.24 -9.89 -16.53
C SER A 147 10.65 -10.12 -17.09
N ARG A 148 11.36 -9.04 -17.44
CA ARG A 148 12.69 -9.10 -18.07
C ARG A 148 13.78 -9.57 -17.11
N PHE A 149 13.72 -9.13 -15.85
CA PHE A 149 14.75 -9.37 -14.84
C PHE A 149 14.34 -10.40 -13.77
N GLY A 150 13.29 -11.18 -14.02
CA GLY A 150 12.98 -12.39 -13.24
C GLY A 150 12.26 -12.19 -11.90
N TRP A 151 11.74 -11.00 -11.59
CA TRP A 151 11.03 -10.72 -10.34
C TRP A 151 9.51 -10.51 -10.50
N LYS A 152 8.94 -11.04 -11.59
CA LYS A 152 7.51 -10.97 -11.91
C LYS A 152 6.60 -11.48 -10.79
N ALA A 153 6.95 -12.59 -10.14
CA ALA A 153 6.15 -13.15 -9.04
C ALA A 153 5.99 -12.14 -7.88
N THR A 154 7.07 -11.45 -7.51
CA THR A 154 7.04 -10.40 -6.48
C THR A 154 6.16 -9.22 -6.90
N TYR A 155 6.22 -8.82 -8.17
CA TYR A 155 5.37 -7.74 -8.70
C TYR A 155 3.89 -8.13 -8.70
N ASP A 156 3.56 -9.34 -9.15
CA ASP A 156 2.18 -9.82 -9.19
C ASP A 156 1.58 -9.96 -7.79
N HIS A 157 2.36 -10.43 -6.82
CA HIS A 157 1.94 -10.48 -5.41
C HIS A 157 1.67 -9.06 -4.86
N ALA A 158 2.53 -8.09 -5.19
CA ALA A 158 2.28 -6.70 -4.80
C ALA A 158 1.00 -6.14 -5.44
N CYS A 159 0.70 -6.49 -6.70
CA CYS A 159 -0.56 -6.13 -7.35
C CYS A 159 -1.77 -6.72 -6.64
N GLN A 160 -1.72 -8.00 -6.25
CA GLN A 160 -2.80 -8.64 -5.48
C GLN A 160 -3.04 -7.90 -4.17
N ILE A 161 -1.98 -7.63 -3.41
CA ILE A 161 -2.09 -6.86 -2.16
C ILE A 161 -2.70 -5.48 -2.44
N ALA A 162 -2.26 -4.76 -3.46
CA ALA A 162 -2.76 -3.42 -3.75
C ALA A 162 -4.25 -3.38 -4.15
N GLN A 163 -4.80 -4.50 -4.61
CA GLN A 163 -6.22 -4.65 -4.93
C GLN A 163 -7.09 -5.05 -3.73
N LEU A 164 -6.50 -5.50 -2.62
CA LEU A 164 -7.26 -5.88 -1.44
C LEU A 164 -7.71 -4.64 -0.65
N PRO A 165 -9.02 -4.48 -0.41
CA PRO A 165 -9.53 -3.53 0.58
C PRO A 165 -8.92 -3.83 1.96
N ARG A 166 -8.70 -2.77 2.75
CA ARG A 166 -8.12 -2.84 4.09
C ARG A 166 -8.72 -1.79 4.98
N ALA A 167 -9.40 -2.20 6.04
CA ALA A 167 -9.89 -1.31 7.08
C ALA A 167 -8.76 -0.79 7.98
N SER A 168 -8.99 0.34 8.66
CA SER A 168 -8.15 0.74 9.80
C SER A 168 -8.52 -0.08 11.02
N GLU A 169 -7.58 -0.86 11.55
CA GLU A 169 -7.76 -1.65 12.77
C GLU A 169 -8.26 -0.80 13.95
N ARG A 170 -7.78 0.45 14.05
CA ARG A 170 -8.17 1.36 15.13
C ARG A 170 -9.61 1.82 14.98
N LEU A 171 -10.02 2.22 13.77
CA LEU A 171 -11.40 2.62 13.50
C LEU A 171 -12.37 1.47 13.71
N VAL A 172 -11.99 0.26 13.27
CA VAL A 172 -12.78 -0.95 13.50
C VAL A 172 -12.92 -1.22 15.00
N ALA A 173 -11.81 -1.19 15.76
CA ALA A 173 -11.84 -1.40 17.20
C ALA A 173 -12.70 -0.35 17.93
N ASP A 174 -12.64 0.91 17.51
CA ASP A 174 -13.45 1.99 18.08
C ASP A 174 -14.94 1.84 17.72
N ALA A 175 -15.26 1.37 16.51
CA ALA A 175 -16.63 1.02 16.11
C ALA A 175 -17.19 -0.12 16.96
N TYR A 176 -16.44 -1.21 17.17
CA TYR A 176 -16.89 -2.31 18.04
C TYR A 176 -17.15 -1.86 19.49
N LYS A 177 -16.29 -0.99 20.05
CA LYS A 177 -16.52 -0.41 21.39
C LYS A 177 -17.79 0.43 21.44
N ALA A 178 -18.00 1.29 20.45
CA ALA A 178 -19.19 2.15 20.38
C ALA A 178 -20.47 1.33 20.21
N TYR A 179 -20.42 0.24 19.41
CA TYR A 179 -21.52 -0.70 19.26
C TYR A 179 -21.86 -1.40 20.58
N ALA A 180 -20.86 -1.90 21.31
CA ALA A 180 -21.05 -2.52 22.62
C ALA A 180 -21.67 -1.56 23.67
N GLN A 181 -21.50 -0.25 23.49
CA GLN A 181 -22.10 0.80 24.31
C GLN A 181 -23.47 1.27 23.80
N GLY A 182 -23.96 0.72 22.67
CA GLY A 182 -25.22 1.13 22.06
C GLY A 182 -25.20 2.50 21.38
N LEU A 183 -24.02 3.06 21.11
CA LEU A 183 -23.87 4.39 20.50
C LEU A 183 -24.04 4.37 18.97
N ILE A 184 -23.73 3.24 18.34
CA ILE A 184 -23.88 3.01 16.91
C ILE A 184 -24.56 1.67 16.64
N ALA A 185 -25.07 1.48 15.42
CA ALA A 185 -25.69 0.24 14.99
C ALA A 185 -24.67 -0.71 14.33
N LEU A 186 -24.99 -2.01 14.27
CA LEU A 186 -24.16 -3.05 13.67
C LEU A 186 -23.72 -2.73 12.21
N PRO A 187 -24.57 -2.15 11.33
CA PRO A 187 -24.14 -1.77 9.99
C PRO A 187 -23.01 -0.75 9.95
N THR A 188 -22.85 0.08 10.99
CA THR A 188 -21.73 1.03 11.09
C THR A 188 -20.41 0.30 11.39
N VAL A 189 -20.46 -0.79 12.17
CA VAL A 189 -19.30 -1.66 12.40
C VAL A 189 -18.90 -2.37 11.10
N ALA A 190 -19.87 -2.93 10.38
CA ALA A 190 -19.66 -3.58 9.10
C ALA A 190 -19.03 -2.63 8.06
N PHE A 191 -19.50 -1.38 8.00
CA PHE A 191 -18.90 -0.36 7.16
C PHE A 191 -17.44 -0.07 7.53
N ALA A 192 -17.13 0.04 8.83
CA ALA A 192 -15.76 0.27 9.29
C ALA A 192 -14.82 -0.89 8.94
N GLU A 193 -15.31 -2.13 9.01
CA GLU A 193 -14.58 -3.36 8.70
C GLU A 193 -14.53 -3.70 7.20
N GLN A 194 -15.35 -3.02 6.39
CA GLN A 194 -15.52 -3.25 4.95
C GLN A 194 -16.06 -4.64 4.60
N VAL A 195 -16.99 -5.12 5.41
CA VAL A 195 -17.66 -6.42 5.24
C VAL A 195 -19.17 -6.25 5.31
N SER A 196 -19.92 -7.33 5.08
CA SER A 196 -21.37 -7.32 5.24
C SER A 196 -21.78 -7.30 6.72
N PRO A 197 -22.93 -6.69 7.09
CA PRO A 197 -23.47 -6.79 8.45
C PRO A 197 -23.69 -8.23 8.93
N GLU A 198 -24.00 -9.14 8.00
CA GLU A 198 -24.13 -10.57 8.24
C GLU A 198 -22.79 -11.19 8.68
N GLU A 199 -21.67 -10.87 8.02
CA GLU A 199 -20.34 -11.35 8.42
C GLU A 199 -19.93 -10.85 9.82
N VAL A 200 -20.25 -9.60 10.15
CA VAL A 200 -20.01 -9.06 11.50
C VAL A 200 -20.87 -9.80 12.52
N ALA A 201 -22.16 -10.00 12.23
CA ALA A 201 -23.06 -10.73 13.12
C ALA A 201 -22.54 -12.16 13.35
N ASP A 202 -22.17 -12.87 12.29
CA ASP A 202 -21.64 -14.23 12.37
C ASP A 202 -20.36 -14.27 13.21
N SER A 203 -19.45 -13.30 13.06
CA SER A 203 -18.21 -13.23 13.84
C SER A 203 -18.46 -12.91 15.33
N MET A 204 -19.44 -12.07 15.65
CA MET A 204 -19.79 -11.68 17.02
C MET A 204 -20.60 -12.76 17.76
N TYR A 205 -21.49 -13.46 17.04
CA TYR A 205 -22.36 -14.50 17.58
C TYR A 205 -21.81 -15.91 17.36
N ALA A 206 -20.64 -16.05 16.71
CA ALA A 206 -19.88 -17.28 16.71
C ALA A 206 -19.59 -17.69 18.16
N VAL A 207 -20.28 -18.74 18.60
CA VAL A 207 -20.03 -19.37 19.90
C VAL A 207 -18.56 -19.81 19.92
N PRO A 208 -17.77 -19.48 20.95
CA PRO A 208 -16.43 -20.05 21.10
C PRO A 208 -16.60 -21.54 21.41
N GLY A 209 -16.70 -22.37 20.36
CA GLY A 209 -17.02 -23.79 20.53
C GLY A 209 -17.58 -24.49 19.31
N SER A 210 -16.89 -24.44 18.17
CA SER A 210 -17.04 -25.45 17.11
C SER A 210 -15.74 -25.78 16.39
N VAL A 211 -14.58 -25.65 17.07
CA VAL A 211 -13.45 -26.53 16.75
C VAL A 211 -13.76 -27.90 17.35
N GLY A 212 -14.56 -28.67 16.62
CA GLY A 212 -15.14 -29.92 17.08
C GLY A 212 -15.24 -30.95 15.97
N GLN A 213 -14.16 -31.71 15.82
CA GLN A 213 -14.11 -33.08 15.29
C GLN A 213 -14.33 -33.28 13.79
N ASN A 214 -13.24 -33.13 13.02
CA ASN A 214 -12.83 -34.14 12.04
C ASN A 214 -11.43 -33.82 11.54
N LEU A 215 -10.40 -34.28 12.27
CA LEU A 215 -9.02 -34.45 11.79
C LEU A 215 -8.25 -35.34 12.79
N THR A 216 -8.80 -36.51 13.12
CA THR A 216 -7.98 -37.64 13.56
C THR A 216 -7.76 -38.54 12.35
N GLY A 217 -6.83 -38.11 11.52
CA GLY A 217 -6.10 -38.97 10.61
C GLY A 217 -4.69 -38.42 10.60
N GLN A 218 -3.83 -38.92 11.49
CA GLN A 218 -2.39 -38.71 11.38
C GLN A 218 -1.98 -39.14 9.97
N ARG A 219 -1.73 -38.17 9.10
CA ARG A 219 -0.89 -38.38 7.93
C ARG A 219 0.49 -37.92 8.35
N ASP A 220 1.33 -38.88 8.70
CA ASP A 220 2.73 -38.63 8.99
C ASP A 220 3.41 -38.20 7.68
N ILE A 221 3.65 -36.90 7.56
CA ILE A 221 4.30 -36.25 6.41
C ILE A 221 5.71 -36.81 6.18
N GLU A 222 6.35 -37.35 7.24
CA GLU A 222 7.66 -37.99 7.14
C GLU A 222 7.61 -39.30 6.34
N THR A 223 6.50 -40.05 6.38
CA THR A 223 6.38 -41.31 5.63
C THR A 223 6.15 -41.07 4.13
N ASP A 224 5.42 -40.01 3.76
CA ASP A 224 5.18 -39.66 2.35
C ASP A 224 6.44 -39.09 1.65
N LEU A 225 7.41 -38.57 2.39
CA LEU A 225 8.66 -38.05 1.83
C LEU A 225 9.68 -39.15 1.54
N GLU A 226 9.74 -40.22 2.34
CA GLU A 226 10.65 -41.34 2.08
C GLU A 226 10.24 -42.12 0.80
N ASP A 227 8.94 -42.29 0.55
CA ASP A 227 8.44 -42.95 -0.66
C ASP A 227 8.66 -42.13 -1.95
N PHE A 228 8.78 -40.81 -1.85
CA PHE A 228 9.04 -39.94 -3.01
C PHE A 228 10.49 -40.04 -3.52
N PHE A 229 11.46 -40.31 -2.63
CA PHE A 229 12.88 -40.44 -3.00
C PHE A 229 13.34 -41.89 -3.20
N ALA A 230 12.49 -42.88 -2.96
CA ALA A 230 12.84 -44.30 -3.09
C ALA A 230 12.70 -44.87 -4.53
N ASN A 231 12.26 -44.07 -5.50
CA ASN A 231 12.08 -44.48 -6.90
C ASN A 231 13.04 -43.77 -7.88
N GLU A 232 14.33 -43.70 -7.54
CA GLU A 232 15.44 -43.59 -8.52
C GLU A 232 16.33 -44.82 -8.47
#